data_AF-G2P671-F1
#
_entry.id   AF-G2P671-F1
#
_cell.length_a   1.000
_cell.length_b   1.000
_cell.length_c   1.000
_cell.angle_alpha   90.00
_cell.angle_beta   90.00
_cell.angle_gamma   90.00
#
_symmetry.space_group_name_H-M   'P 1'
#
loop_
_entity.id
_entity.type
_entity.pdbx_description
1 polymer ?
#
loop_
_entity_poly.entity_id
_entity_poly.type
_entity_poly.pdbx_seq_one_letter_code
_entity_poly.pdbx_strand_id
1 'polypeptide(L)'
;MLFGKIGVPEILLILVVVLLLFGAKKLPDMARSLGKSARILKSEAKAMKADGQQQQTTPADPPQPGQDESTHRTIQAAPGDVTSSRPVSEPSDTTKR
;
A
#
# COMPACT_ATOMS: atom_id res chain seq x y z
N MET A 1 17.06 28.36 33.25
CA MET A 1 17.61 28.56 31.89
C MET A 1 18.66 27.50 31.61
N LEU A 2 18.28 26.34 31.06
CA LEU A 2 19.21 25.29 30.59
C LEU A 2 18.60 24.47 29.42
N PHE A 3 17.50 24.92 28.82
CA PHE A 3 16.78 24.15 27.79
C PHE A 3 17.05 24.64 26.36
N GLY A 4 17.84 25.71 26.19
CA GLY A 4 18.21 26.26 24.88
C GLY A 4 19.53 25.73 24.30
N LYS A 5 20.21 24.81 25.00
CA LYS A 5 21.54 24.29 24.60
C LYS A 5 21.51 22.84 24.10
N ILE A 6 20.35 22.17 24.17
CA ILE A 6 20.13 20.89 23.48
C ILE A 6 20.01 21.22 22.00
N GLY A 7 21.16 21.52 21.40
CA GLY A 7 21.28 21.77 19.99
C GLY A 7 21.48 20.45 19.25
N VAL A 8 21.62 20.59 17.93
CA VAL A 8 22.08 19.55 17.02
C VAL A 8 23.23 18.67 17.56
N PRO A 9 24.26 19.18 18.29
CA PRO A 9 25.33 18.32 18.82
C PRO A 9 24.86 17.23 19.80
N GLU A 10 23.94 17.52 20.71
CA GLU A 10 23.43 16.52 21.67
C GLU A 10 22.67 15.39 20.95
N ILE A 11 21.86 15.77 19.96
CA ILE A 11 21.10 14.81 19.14
C ILE A 11 22.07 13.94 18.34
N LEU A 12 23.13 14.51 17.79
CA LEU A 12 24.20 13.75 17.11
C LEU A 12 24.88 12.76 18.06
N LEU A 13 25.20 13.16 19.28
CA LEU A 13 25.84 12.28 20.27
C LEU A 13 24.94 11.08 20.59
N ILE A 14 23.65 11.32 20.86
CA ILE A 14 22.67 10.25 21.10
C ILE A 14 22.55 9.35 19.86
N LEU A 15 22.45 9.94 18.67
CA LEU A 15 22.38 9.17 17.42
C LEU A 15 23.59 8.26 17.23
N VAL A 16 24.80 8.74 17.53
CA VAL A 16 26.03 7.92 17.48
C VAL A 16 25.95 6.75 18.45
N VAL A 17 25.51 6.97 19.70
CA VAL A 17 25.35 5.89 20.69
C VAL A 17 24.31 4.86 20.21
N VAL A 18 23.17 5.31 19.69
CA VAL A 18 22.14 4.40 19.16
C VAL A 18 22.66 3.63 17.94
N LEU A 19 23.43 4.28 17.05
CA LEU A 19 24.07 3.62 15.91
C LEU A 19 25.12 2.59 16.34
N LEU A 20 25.81 2.78 17.47
CA LEU A 20 26.75 1.79 18.02
C LEU A 20 26.00 0.58 18.59
N LEU A 21 24.88 0.79 19.28
CA LEU A 21 24.08 -0.28 19.88
C LEU A 21 23.31 -1.11 18.84
N PHE A 22 22.68 -0.45 17.88
CA PHE A 22 21.80 -1.09 16.90
C PHE A 22 22.49 -1.31 15.54
N GLY A 23 23.50 -0.51 15.19
CA GLY A 23 24.18 -0.55 13.90
C GLY A 23 23.53 0.37 12.85
N ALA A 24 24.36 0.90 11.94
CA ALA A 24 23.94 1.80 10.86
C ALA A 24 22.90 1.23 9.89
N LYS A 25 22.81 -0.11 9.80
CA LYS A 25 21.85 -0.81 8.93
C LYS A 25 20.52 -1.08 9.62
N LYS A 26 20.46 -1.18 10.96
CA LYS A 26 19.21 -1.48 11.70
C LYS A 26 18.33 -0.26 11.92
N LEU A 27 18.91 0.92 12.13
CA LEU A 27 18.14 2.15 12.25
C LEU A 27 17.21 2.41 11.05
N PRO A 28 17.70 2.42 9.79
CA PRO A 28 16.85 2.68 8.63
C PRO A 28 15.90 1.53 8.34
N ASP A 29 16.28 0.29 8.66
CA ASP A 29 15.44 -0.89 8.47
C ASP A 29 14.23 -0.86 9.41
N MET A 30 14.45 -0.59 10.70
CA MET A 30 13.40 -0.40 11.70
C MET A 30 12.51 0.81 11.39
N ALA A 31 13.10 1.93 10.97
CA ALA A 31 12.33 3.10 10.56
C ALA A 31 11.45 2.80 9.33
N ARG A 32 11.95 2.03 8.36
CA ARG A 32 11.18 1.65 7.16
C ARG A 32 10.05 0.68 7.49
N SER A 33 10.28 -0.33 8.33
CA SER A 33 9.23 -1.28 8.73
C SER A 33 8.16 -0.59 9.58
N LEU A 34 8.57 0.20 10.58
CA LEU A 34 7.67 0.99 11.41
C LEU A 34 6.89 2.03 10.60
N GLY A 35 7.56 2.69 9.64
CA GLY A 35 6.94 3.67 8.75
C GLY A 35 5.87 3.08 7.84
N LYS A 36 6.06 1.85 7.34
CA LYS A 36 5.04 1.13 6.58
C LYS A 36 3.80 0.84 7.44
N SER A 37 3.99 0.32 8.66
CA SER A 37 2.89 0.08 9.60
C SER A 37 2.18 1.37 9.98
N ALA A 38 2.94 2.41 10.35
CA ALA A 38 2.39 3.72 10.71
C ALA A 38 1.64 4.39 9.56
N ARG A 39 2.04 4.16 8.29
CA ARG A 39 1.32 4.68 7.11
C ARG A 39 -0.06 4.05 6.97
N ILE A 40 -0.14 2.72 7.12
CA ILE A 40 -1.41 1.98 7.03
C ILE A 40 -2.36 2.44 8.16
N LEU A 41 -1.84 2.48 9.40
CA LEU A 41 -2.59 2.96 10.55
C LEU A 41 -3.04 4.42 10.37
N LYS A 42 -2.17 5.30 9.82
CA LYS A 42 -2.53 6.69 9.56
C LYS A 42 -3.60 6.82 8.47
N SER A 43 -3.56 6.01 7.40
CA SER A 43 -4.60 6.03 6.37
C SER A 43 -5.96 5.58 6.89
N GLU A 44 -5.99 4.51 7.69
CA GLU A 44 -7.21 4.01 8.32
C GLU A 44 -7.75 5.02 9.34
N ALA A 45 -6.88 5.55 10.21
CA ALA A 45 -7.26 6.58 11.17
C ALA A 45 -7.76 7.87 10.49
N LYS A 46 -7.22 8.23 9.32
CA LYS A 46 -7.68 9.38 8.54
C LYS A 46 -9.04 9.13 7.90
N ALA A 47 -9.30 7.93 7.38
CA ALA A 47 -10.60 7.56 6.84
C ALA A 47 -11.70 7.61 7.92
N MET A 48 -11.42 7.04 9.10
CA MET A 48 -12.34 7.11 10.24
C MET A 48 -12.61 8.55 10.70
N LYS A 49 -11.59 9.41 10.68
CA LYS A 49 -11.76 10.83 11.03
C LYS A 49 -12.52 11.61 9.95
N ALA A 50 -12.35 11.25 8.67
CA ALA A 50 -13.04 11.89 7.56
C ALA A 50 -14.54 11.53 7.52
N ASP A 51 -14.91 10.31 7.89
CA ASP A 51 -16.32 9.90 7.99
C ASP A 51 -17.03 10.60 9.16
N GLY A 52 -16.31 10.93 10.23
CA GLY A 52 -16.81 11.77 11.33
C GLY A 52 -16.92 13.27 11.01
N GLN A 53 -16.34 13.74 9.90
CA GLN A 53 -16.39 15.15 9.47
C GLN A 53 -17.25 15.38 8.22
N GLN A 54 -17.58 14.34 7.45
CA GLN A 54 -18.39 14.43 6.22
C GLN A 54 -19.90 14.64 6.47
N GLN A 55 -20.40 14.58 7.71
CA GLN A 55 -21.81 14.92 7.99
C GLN A 55 -22.10 16.44 7.93
N GLN A 56 -21.10 17.28 7.63
CA GLN A 56 -21.26 18.69 7.30
C GLN A 56 -20.41 19.02 6.07
N THR A 57 -20.86 18.67 4.87
CA THR A 57 -20.79 19.47 3.62
C THR A 57 -21.00 18.59 2.38
N THR A 58 -22.21 18.65 1.82
CA THR A 58 -22.47 18.42 0.38
C THR A 58 -23.52 19.47 0.01
N PRO A 59 -23.29 20.36 -0.98
CA PRO A 59 -23.42 19.96 -2.39
C PRO A 59 -22.50 20.69 -3.39
N ALA A 60 -22.10 19.96 -4.44
CA ALA A 60 -22.26 20.33 -5.86
C ALA A 60 -21.15 19.71 -6.73
N ASP A 61 -21.57 18.83 -7.62
CA ASP A 61 -20.87 18.52 -8.87
C ASP A 61 -21.29 19.55 -9.93
N PRO A 62 -20.37 20.13 -10.72
CA PRO A 62 -20.69 20.47 -12.11
C PRO A 62 -19.62 20.00 -13.15
N PRO A 63 -19.97 20.00 -14.45
CA PRO A 63 -19.58 19.00 -15.46
C PRO A 63 -18.28 19.27 -16.25
N GLN A 64 -17.74 18.18 -16.84
CA GLN A 64 -16.55 18.06 -17.73
C GLN A 64 -16.49 19.05 -18.91
N PRO A 65 -15.28 19.35 -19.43
CA PRO A 65 -14.91 18.88 -20.79
C PRO A 65 -13.40 18.58 -21.04
N GLY A 66 -13.12 17.56 -21.86
CA GLY A 66 -11.83 17.28 -22.54
C GLY A 66 -11.06 16.07 -21.98
N GLN A 67 -11.41 14.82 -22.28
CA GLN A 67 -11.00 14.06 -23.48
C GLN A 67 -9.52 14.23 -23.85
N ASP A 68 -8.68 13.32 -23.35
CA ASP A 68 -7.70 12.65 -24.20
C ASP A 68 -7.90 11.13 -24.03
N GLU A 69 -8.47 10.58 -25.08
CA GLU A 69 -8.70 9.17 -25.34
C GLU A 69 -7.36 8.46 -25.62
N SER A 70 -7.39 7.13 -25.67
CA SER A 70 -6.28 6.22 -26.03
C SER A 70 -5.31 5.92 -24.87
N THR A 71 -5.15 4.71 -24.37
CA THR A 71 -5.44 3.40 -24.92
C THR A 71 -5.64 2.45 -23.75
N HIS A 72 -6.77 1.77 -23.84
CA HIS A 72 -7.01 0.43 -23.34
C HIS A 72 -5.72 -0.43 -23.40
N ARG A 73 -4.87 -0.42 -22.35
CA ARG A 73 -3.92 -1.52 -22.11
C ARG A 73 -4.68 -2.62 -21.38
N THR A 74 -5.71 -3.09 -22.09
CA THR A 74 -6.29 -4.39 -21.83
C THR A 74 -5.19 -5.42 -21.98
N ILE A 75 -5.31 -6.45 -21.18
CA ILE A 75 -4.38 -7.55 -21.08
C ILE A 75 -4.31 -8.20 -22.47
N GLN A 76 -3.23 -7.93 -23.21
CA GLN A 76 -2.90 -8.66 -24.43
C GLN A 76 -2.35 -10.02 -23.99
N ALA A 77 -3.25 -10.96 -23.69
CA ALA A 77 -2.91 -12.37 -23.79
C ALA A 77 -2.62 -12.66 -25.28
N ALA A 78 -1.48 -13.28 -25.56
CA ALA A 78 -1.08 -13.65 -26.91
C ALA A 78 -2.17 -14.53 -27.55
N PRO A 79 -2.64 -14.23 -28.78
CA PRO A 79 -3.52 -15.12 -29.52
C PRO A 79 -2.74 -16.37 -29.92
N GLY A 80 -2.93 -17.49 -29.21
CA GLY A 80 -2.23 -18.73 -29.54
C GLY A 80 -2.51 -19.96 -28.66
N ASP A 81 -2.82 -19.80 -27.36
CA ASP A 81 -2.85 -20.94 -26.43
C ASP A 81 -4.25 -21.48 -26.10
N VAL A 82 -5.13 -21.57 -27.11
CA VAL A 82 -6.38 -22.37 -27.03
C VAL A 82 -6.40 -23.44 -28.11
N THR A 83 -5.31 -24.19 -28.21
CA THR A 83 -5.25 -25.41 -29.04
C THR A 83 -4.51 -26.53 -28.33
N SER A 84 -4.94 -26.86 -27.11
CA SER A 84 -4.78 -28.19 -26.53
C SER A 84 -5.68 -28.27 -25.29
N SER A 85 -6.59 -29.21 -25.08
CA SER A 85 -7.13 -30.31 -25.87
C SER A 85 -8.40 -30.75 -25.13
N ARG A 86 -9.54 -30.72 -25.83
CA ARG A 86 -10.71 -31.61 -25.71
C ARG A 86 -11.41 -31.78 -24.32
N PRO A 87 -12.73 -31.50 -24.23
CA PRO A 87 -13.53 -31.94 -23.09
C PRO A 87 -13.72 -33.46 -23.21
N VAL A 88 -13.18 -34.24 -22.28
CA VAL A 88 -13.60 -35.63 -22.09
C VAL A 88 -14.84 -35.60 -21.20
N SER A 89 -15.99 -35.60 -21.86
CA SER A 89 -17.18 -36.24 -21.32
C SER A 89 -17.01 -37.74 -21.55
N GLU A 90 -16.97 -38.53 -20.48
CA GLU A 90 -17.39 -39.93 -20.54
C GLU A 90 -18.24 -40.26 -19.31
N PRO A 91 -19.50 -40.70 -19.52
CA PRO A 91 -20.39 -41.22 -18.48
C PRO A 91 -20.25 -42.75 -18.34
N SER A 92 -20.63 -43.26 -17.16
CA SER A 92 -21.06 -44.66 -16.86
C SER A 92 -20.00 -45.67 -16.39
N ASP A 93 -20.07 -46.00 -15.09
CA ASP A 93 -19.94 -47.34 -14.49
C ASP A 93 -20.47 -47.19 -13.05
N THR A 94 -21.69 -47.58 -12.68
CA THR A 94 -22.19 -48.95 -12.44
C THR A 94 -21.21 -49.87 -11.71
N THR A 95 -21.73 -50.61 -10.72
CA THR A 95 -21.07 -51.66 -9.90
C THR A 95 -20.55 -51.17 -8.53
N LYS A 96 -21.34 -51.22 -7.46
CA LYS A 96 -21.72 -52.42 -6.68
C LYS A 96 -20.52 -53.08 -5.98
N ARG A 97 -20.28 -52.73 -4.72
CA ARG A 97 -20.09 -53.71 -3.63
C ARG A 97 -20.30 -53.05 -2.27
#